data_AF-A0A183A311-F1
#
_entry.id   AF-A0A183A311-F1
#
_cell.length_a   1.000
_cell.length_b   1.000
_cell.length_c   1.000
_cell.angle_alpha   90.00
_cell.angle_beta   90.00
_cell.angle_gamma   90.00
#
_symmetry.space_group_name_H-M   'P 1'
#
loop_
_entity.id
_entity.type
_entity.pdbx_description
1 polymer ?
#
loop_
_entity_poly.entity_id
_entity_poly.type
_entity_poly.pdbx_seq_one_letter_code
_entity_poly.pdbx_strand_id
1 'polypeptide(L)'
;LDRIVASGGEHINSQGKVKAMAFIDNGLDTPLITKRFDVNYNVTTLPSSLAISTVNGIKAISADQGNVTLVLLDNGERVEVTEASTIADLPVRAVESIKELATRWPHL
;
A
#
# COMPACT_ATOMS: atom_id res chain seq x y z
N LEU A 1 -5.62 -0.22 13.15
CA LEU A 1 -6.03 -0.90 11.90
C LEU A 1 -4.81 -0.87 11.03
N ASP A 2 -4.12 -1.99 11.01
CA ASP A 2 -2.89 -2.19 10.26
C ASP A 2 -3.21 -2.08 8.75
N ARG A 3 -2.42 -1.30 7.98
CA ARG A 3 -2.72 -1.03 6.56
C ARG A 3 -1.80 -1.80 5.62
N ILE A 4 -2.31 -2.08 4.42
CA ILE A 4 -1.74 -3.06 3.50
C ILE A 4 -1.10 -2.35 2.31
N VAL A 5 0.15 -2.70 1.99
CA VAL A 5 0.82 -2.36 0.73
C VAL A 5 0.92 -3.61 -0.13
N ALA A 6 0.11 -3.73 -1.19
CA ALA A 6 0.10 -4.91 -2.04
C ALA A 6 0.97 -4.76 -3.30
N SER A 7 1.82 -5.76 -3.58
CA SER A 7 2.68 -5.83 -4.76
C SER A 7 2.69 -7.23 -5.37
N GLY A 8 2.63 -7.29 -6.70
CA GLY A 8 2.58 -8.55 -7.44
C GLY A 8 1.30 -9.35 -7.18
N GLY A 9 1.03 -10.35 -8.01
CA GLY A 9 -0.03 -11.29 -7.71
C GLY A 9 -0.10 -12.44 -8.69
N GLU A 10 -0.83 -13.47 -8.29
CA GLU A 10 -1.19 -14.61 -9.11
C GLU A 10 -2.71 -14.69 -9.21
N HIS A 11 -3.22 -14.86 -10.42
CA HIS A 11 -4.65 -15.06 -10.65
C HIS A 11 -5.09 -16.41 -10.09
N ILE A 12 -6.02 -16.42 -9.15
CA ILE A 12 -6.37 -17.64 -8.40
C ILE A 12 -7.61 -18.35 -8.95
N ASN A 13 -8.55 -17.64 -9.60
CA ASN A 13 -9.76 -18.29 -10.17
C ASN A 13 -10.49 -17.41 -11.20
N SER A 14 -11.45 -18.01 -11.91
CA SER A 14 -12.33 -17.34 -12.90
C SER A 14 -13.25 -16.24 -12.33
N GLN A 15 -13.24 -16.01 -11.02
CA GLN A 15 -14.00 -14.94 -10.37
C GLN A 15 -13.18 -13.64 -10.25
N GLY A 16 -11.99 -13.58 -10.86
CA GLY A 16 -11.13 -12.40 -10.83
C GLY A 16 -10.45 -12.17 -9.48
N LYS A 17 -10.38 -13.19 -8.62
CA LYS A 17 -9.60 -13.10 -7.38
C LYS A 17 -8.11 -13.16 -7.72
N VAL A 18 -7.32 -12.41 -6.96
CA VAL A 18 -5.87 -12.32 -7.11
C VAL A 18 -5.23 -12.56 -5.77
N LYS A 19 -4.23 -13.44 -5.70
CA LYS A 19 -3.39 -13.61 -4.53
C LYS A 19 -2.20 -12.68 -4.67
N ALA A 20 -2.10 -11.69 -3.80
CA ALA A 20 -1.01 -10.72 -3.80
C ALA A 20 -0.07 -10.93 -2.62
N MET A 21 1.20 -10.56 -2.77
CA MET A 21 2.05 -10.35 -1.60
C MET A 21 1.80 -8.95 -1.08
N ALA A 22 1.77 -8.79 0.24
CA ALA A 22 1.59 -7.48 0.83
C ALA A 22 2.40 -7.29 2.11
N PHE A 23 2.71 -6.02 2.40
CA PHE A 23 3.35 -5.59 3.63
C PHE A 23 2.32 -4.90 4.51
N ILE A 24 2.43 -5.14 5.81
CA ILE A 24 1.68 -4.39 6.82
C ILE A 24 2.50 -3.16 7.21
N ASP A 25 1.93 -1.99 6.99
CA ASP A 25 2.50 -0.71 7.38
C ASP A 25 1.50 0.05 8.26
N ASN A 26 1.88 0.24 9.53
CA ASN A 26 1.05 0.92 10.53
C ASN A 26 1.23 2.44 10.51
N GLY A 27 2.14 2.95 9.68
CA GLY A 27 2.35 4.38 9.47
C GLY A 27 1.50 4.97 8.33
N LEU A 28 0.74 4.15 7.62
CA LEU A 28 -0.14 4.58 6.53
C LEU A 28 -1.60 4.63 6.99
N ASP A 29 -2.30 5.69 6.62
CA ASP A 29 -3.74 5.83 6.90
C ASP A 29 -4.60 5.09 5.85
N THR A 30 -4.09 5.04 4.61
CA THR A 30 -4.76 4.48 3.43
C THR A 30 -3.93 3.34 2.84
N PRO A 31 -4.54 2.19 2.50
CA PRO A 31 -3.88 1.11 1.78
C PRO A 31 -3.35 1.53 0.42
N LEU A 32 -2.20 0.99 0.04
CA LEU A 32 -1.52 1.31 -1.20
C LEU A 32 -1.42 0.08 -2.09
N ILE A 33 -1.67 0.28 -3.38
CA ILE A 33 -1.42 -0.72 -4.41
C ILE A 33 -0.41 -0.17 -5.42
N THR A 34 0.47 -1.03 -5.92
CA THR A 34 1.39 -0.59 -6.98
C THR A 34 0.63 -0.29 -8.27
N LYS A 35 1.07 0.71 -9.05
CA LYS A 35 0.50 0.98 -10.37
C LYS A 35 0.56 -0.24 -11.32
N ARG A 36 1.56 -1.09 -11.16
CA ARG A 36 1.63 -2.37 -11.91
C ARG A 36 0.51 -3.33 -11.53
N PHE A 37 0.13 -3.38 -10.25
CA PHE A 37 -0.99 -4.20 -9.80
C PHE A 37 -2.31 -3.72 -10.41
N ASP A 38 -2.54 -2.40 -10.39
CA ASP A 38 -3.69 -1.76 -11.05
C ASP A 38 -3.79 -2.16 -12.54
N VAL A 39 -2.70 -1.96 -13.29
CA VAL A 39 -2.63 -2.30 -14.73
C VAL A 39 -2.82 -3.80 -14.99
N ASN A 40 -2.17 -4.68 -14.22
CA ASN A 40 -2.23 -6.13 -14.46
C ASN A 40 -3.60 -6.73 -14.20
N TYR A 41 -4.40 -6.09 -13.34
CA TYR A 41 -5.70 -6.60 -12.91
C TYR A 41 -6.87 -5.70 -13.33
N ASN A 42 -6.62 -4.75 -14.23
CA ASN A 42 -7.61 -3.82 -14.77
C ASN A 42 -8.45 -3.17 -13.67
N VAL A 43 -7.81 -2.75 -12.57
CA VAL A 43 -8.53 -2.05 -11.51
C VAL A 43 -9.03 -0.73 -12.08
N THR A 44 -10.29 -0.39 -11.82
CA THR A 44 -10.83 0.89 -12.27
C THR A 44 -10.46 1.94 -11.23
N THR A 45 -9.55 2.84 -11.62
CA THR A 45 -9.07 3.93 -10.78
C THR A 45 -9.43 5.29 -11.40
N LEU A 46 -9.53 6.31 -10.55
CA LEU A 46 -9.73 7.69 -10.93
C LEU A 46 -8.52 8.53 -10.50
N PRO A 47 -8.05 9.49 -11.32
CA PRO A 47 -6.98 10.39 -10.92
C PRO A 47 -7.31 11.12 -9.61
N SER A 48 -6.36 11.12 -8.69
CA SER A 48 -6.48 11.67 -7.34
C SER A 48 -5.14 12.27 -6.87
N SER A 49 -5.09 12.68 -5.60
CA SER A 49 -3.86 13.12 -4.93
C SER A 49 -3.77 12.49 -3.55
N LEU A 50 -2.59 12.00 -3.19
CA LEU A 50 -2.31 11.46 -1.86
C LEU A 50 -1.40 12.44 -1.09
N ALA A 51 -1.81 12.83 0.11
CA ALA A 51 -0.97 13.61 1.00
C ALA A 51 -0.06 12.67 1.81
N ILE A 52 1.26 12.83 1.67
CA ILE A 52 2.25 12.08 2.45
C ILE A 52 2.89 13.04 3.45
N SER A 53 2.77 12.69 4.73
CA SER A 53 3.49 13.37 5.80
C SER A 53 4.90 12.81 5.93
N THR A 54 5.91 13.66 5.82
CA THR A 54 7.32 13.30 5.99
C THR A 54 7.95 14.17 7.08
N VAL A 55 9.17 13.83 7.51
CA VAL A 55 9.95 14.70 8.41
C VAL A 55 10.21 16.09 7.83
N ASN A 56 10.11 16.25 6.51
CA ASN A 56 10.27 17.52 5.81
C ASN A 56 8.92 18.23 5.57
N GLY A 57 7.82 17.75 6.17
CA GLY A 57 6.48 18.29 6.01
C GLY A 57 5.55 17.43 5.14
N ILE A 58 4.34 17.95 4.92
CA ILE A 58 3.30 17.29 4.13
C ILE A 58 3.46 17.63 2.65
N LYS A 59 3.48 16.62 1.79
CA LYS A 59 3.54 16.78 0.34
C LYS A 59 2.39 16.04 -0.33
N ALA A 60 1.66 16.72 -1.21
CA ALA A 60 0.71 16.08 -2.10
C ALA A 60 1.46 15.44 -3.28
N ILE A 61 1.17 14.17 -3.56
CA ILE A 61 1.65 13.45 -4.74
C ILE A 61 0.47 13.07 -5.63
N SER A 62 0.71 12.97 -6.93
CA SER A 62 -0.29 12.41 -7.86
C SER A 62 -0.43 10.92 -7.59
N ALA A 63 -1.68 10.47 -7.51
CA ALA A 63 -2.07 9.09 -7.30
C ALA A 63 -3.32 8.80 -8.14
N ASP A 64 -3.66 7.53 -8.33
CA ASP A 64 -5.00 7.16 -8.77
C ASP A 64 -5.70 6.46 -7.58
N GLN A 65 -7.03 6.51 -7.51
CA GLN A 65 -7.80 5.97 -6.39
C GLN A 65 -8.92 5.10 -6.94
N GLY A 66 -9.07 3.91 -6.36
CA GLY A 66 -10.04 2.93 -6.85
C GLY A 66 -10.64 2.12 -5.72
N ASN A 67 -11.82 1.58 -5.98
CA ASN A 67 -12.44 0.62 -5.09
C ASN A 67 -11.78 -0.75 -5.30
N VAL A 68 -11.14 -1.27 -4.26
CA VAL A 68 -10.50 -2.58 -4.25
C VAL A 68 -10.87 -3.26 -2.96
N THR A 69 -11.42 -4.48 -3.06
CA THR A 69 -11.65 -5.34 -1.90
C THR A 69 -10.40 -6.15 -1.62
N LEU A 70 -9.58 -5.71 -0.65
CA LEU A 70 -8.47 -6.52 -0.14
C LEU A 70 -8.99 -7.40 0.99
N VAL A 71 -8.67 -8.69 0.92
CA VAL A 71 -8.97 -9.66 1.97
C VAL A 71 -7.65 -10.21 2.47
N LEU A 72 -7.25 -9.81 3.68
CA LEU A 72 -6.15 -10.47 4.39
C LEU A 72 -6.67 -11.82 4.90
N LEU A 73 -5.91 -12.87 4.66
CA LEU A 73 -6.18 -14.22 5.16
C LEU A 73 -5.08 -14.56 6.16
N ASP A 74 -5.17 -14.00 7.37
CA ASP A 74 -4.30 -14.39 8.48
C ASP A 74 -5.17 -14.96 9.61
N ASN A 75 -4.88 -16.19 10.03
CA ASN A 75 -5.53 -16.90 11.14
C ASN A 75 -7.08 -16.85 11.24
N GLY A 76 -7.80 -16.63 10.12
CA GLY A 76 -9.26 -16.59 10.08
C GLY A 76 -9.88 -15.20 10.31
N GLU A 77 -9.06 -14.17 10.51
CA GLU A 77 -9.53 -12.78 10.55
C GLU A 77 -9.58 -12.22 9.12
N ARG A 78 -10.77 -11.75 8.72
CA ARG A 78 -10.99 -11.08 7.44
C ARG A 78 -10.96 -9.58 7.66
N VAL A 79 -9.87 -8.95 7.27
CA VAL A 79 -9.82 -7.50 7.12
C VAL A 79 -10.26 -7.16 5.70
N GLU A 80 -11.36 -6.42 5.58
CA GLU A 80 -11.84 -5.89 4.32
C GLU A 80 -11.47 -4.41 4.20
N VAL A 81 -10.63 -4.11 3.22
CA VAL A 81 -10.39 -2.75 2.76
C VAL A 81 -11.17 -2.59 1.47
N THR A 82 -11.91 -1.50 1.31
CA THR A 82 -12.70 -1.23 0.09
C THR A 82 -12.03 -0.20 -0.84
N GLU A 83 -11.04 0.54 -0.35
CA GLU A 83 -10.43 1.65 -1.07
C GLU A 83 -8.91 1.61 -0.96
N ALA A 84 -8.23 1.84 -2.09
CA ALA A 84 -6.78 1.91 -2.15
C ALA A 84 -6.33 3.02 -3.11
N SER A 85 -5.17 3.59 -2.81
CA SER A 85 -4.49 4.52 -3.71
C SER A 85 -3.39 3.80 -4.48
N THR A 86 -3.26 4.10 -5.76
CA THR A 86 -2.12 3.72 -6.59
C THR A 86 -1.04 4.78 -6.49
N ILE A 87 0.20 4.33 -6.39
CA ILE A 87 1.36 5.21 -6.53
C ILE A 87 2.35 4.60 -7.52
N ALA A 88 3.10 5.47 -8.18
CA ALA A 88 4.24 5.03 -8.99
C ALA A 88 5.19 4.22 -8.08
N ASP A 89 5.75 3.13 -8.62
CA ASP A 89 6.53 2.11 -7.91
C ASP A 89 7.18 2.66 -6.63
N LEU A 90 6.69 2.23 -5.46
CA LEU A 90 7.35 2.51 -4.19
C LEU A 90 8.82 2.07 -4.29
N PRO A 91 9.77 2.78 -3.68
CA PRO A 91 11.10 2.23 -3.52
C PRO A 91 10.95 0.86 -2.83
N VAL A 92 11.22 -0.21 -3.58
CA VAL A 92 11.08 -1.61 -3.13
C VAL A 92 12.00 -1.90 -1.94
N ARG A 93 12.99 -1.03 -1.72
CA ARG A 93 13.73 -0.99 -0.48
C ARG A 93 12.97 -0.13 0.52
N ALA A 94 12.50 -0.78 1.59
CA ALA A 94 12.20 -0.10 2.84
C ALA A 94 13.39 0.82 3.13
N VAL A 95 13.14 2.14 3.06
CA VAL A 95 14.07 3.10 3.64
C VAL A 95 14.15 2.73 5.11
N GLU A 96 15.34 2.84 5.71
CA GLU A 96 15.54 2.54 7.13
C GLU A 96 14.40 3.13 7.94
N SER A 97 13.79 2.29 8.77
CA SER A 97 12.70 2.72 9.63
C SER A 97 13.16 3.90 10.49
N ILE A 98 12.24 4.79 10.87
CA ILE A 98 12.57 5.88 11.83
C ILE A 98 13.26 5.31 13.09
N LYS A 99 12.88 4.10 13.50
CA LYS A 99 13.51 3.38 14.60
C LYS A 99 14.97 3.05 14.33
N GLU A 100 15.30 2.52 13.16
CA GLU A 100 16.70 2.27 12.74
C GLU A 100 17.48 3.59 12.60
N LEU A 101 16.85 4.62 12.02
CA LEU A 101 17.47 5.94 11.91
C LEU A 101 17.78 6.52 13.30
N ALA A 102 16.88 6.35 14.26
CA ALA A 102 17.06 6.81 15.64
C ALA A 102 18.24 6.13 16.34
N THR A 103 18.56 4.87 16.01
CA THR A 103 19.75 4.21 16.57
C THR A 103 21.07 4.86 16.14
N ARG A 104 21.07 5.63 15.04
CA ARG A 104 22.24 6.39 14.57
C ARG A 104 22.46 7.70 15.33
N TRP A 105 21.50 8.10 16.17
CA TRP A 105 21.59 9.29 17.01
C TRP A 105 21.50 8.89 18.50
N PRO A 106 22.54 8.24 19.08
CA PRO A 106 22.48 7.72 20.44
C PRO A 106 22.44 8.79 21.54
N HIS A 107 22.36 10.07 21.17
CA HIS A 107 22.35 11.23 22.06
C HIS A 107 21.02 11.98 22.07
N LEU A 108 20.02 11.51 21.30
CA LEU A 108 18.65 12.03 21.29
C LEU A 108 17.74 11.21 22.20
#